data_AF-A0A4Y2U3I9-F1
#
_entry.id   AF-A0A4Y2U3I9-F1
#
_cell.length_a   1.000
_cell.length_b   1.000
_cell.length_c   1.000
_cell.angle_alpha   90.00
_cell.angle_beta   90.00
_cell.angle_gamma   90.00
#
_symmetry.space_group_name_H-M   'P 1'
#
loop_
_entity.id
_entity.type
_entity.pdbx_description
1 polymer ?
#
loop_
_entity_poly.entity_id
_entity_poly.type
_entity_poly.pdbx_seq_one_letter_code
_entity_poly.pdbx_strand_id
1 'polypeptide(L)'
;MVLHGIFPTVTPVVTKVLAAVRTLDRFGISDRTGAAIVSAALQDVGIISENHVLYVVDRYKIERGRTKTRTTVLSQVIKDYDQDLFGLYLVGRKDRTLSMEDNRRKVIIEEHISLVKEPGSEYIGHVSVNFGRAQIIGNNIYSSFVMR
;
A
#
# COMPACT_ATOMS: atom_id res chain seq x y z
N MET A 1 46.55 -12.30 -33.29
CA MET A 1 45.23 -11.68 -33.55
C MET A 1 44.37 -11.95 -32.32
N VAL A 2 44.30 -11.02 -31.38
CA VAL A 2 43.64 -11.22 -30.07
C VAL A 2 42.19 -10.73 -30.18
N LEU A 3 41.23 -11.64 -30.01
CA LEU A 3 39.80 -11.36 -29.97
C LEU A 3 39.47 -10.63 -28.66
N HIS A 4 39.16 -9.33 -28.76
CA HIS A 4 38.63 -8.56 -27.65
C HIS A 4 37.11 -8.78 -27.59
N GLY A 5 36.70 -9.90 -26.98
CA GLY A 5 35.30 -10.13 -26.61
C GLY A 5 34.94 -9.22 -25.44
N ILE A 6 34.02 -8.28 -25.68
CA ILE A 6 33.47 -7.39 -24.64
C ILE A 6 32.65 -8.27 -23.69
N PHE A 7 33.24 -8.71 -22.58
CA PHE A 7 32.47 -9.28 -21.49
C PHE A 7 31.61 -8.16 -20.89
N PRO A 8 30.26 -8.28 -20.90
CA PRO A 8 29.43 -7.30 -20.23
C PRO A 8 29.77 -7.32 -18.73
N THR A 9 30.10 -6.14 -18.21
CA THR A 9 30.28 -5.88 -16.77
C THR A 9 29.15 -6.55 -16.00
N VAL A 10 29.49 -7.55 -15.20
CA VAL A 10 28.52 -8.37 -14.46
C VAL A 10 27.91 -7.52 -13.35
N THR A 11 26.92 -6.69 -13.69
CA THR A 11 26.00 -6.16 -12.69
C THR A 11 25.35 -7.37 -12.02
N PRO A 12 25.47 -7.52 -10.68
CA PRO A 12 24.97 -8.71 -10.01
C PRO A 12 23.48 -8.86 -10.30
N VAL A 13 23.05 -10.10 -10.57
CA VAL A 13 21.68 -10.53 -10.90
C VAL A 13 20.61 -9.89 -10.01
N VAL A 14 20.99 -9.50 -8.79
CA VAL A 14 20.20 -8.69 -7.85
C VAL A 14 19.57 -7.45 -8.49
N THR A 15 20.27 -6.76 -9.40
CA THR A 15 19.75 -5.58 -10.11
C THR A 15 18.73 -5.93 -11.20
N LYS A 16 18.89 -7.08 -11.88
CA LYS A 16 17.95 -7.57 -12.91
C LYS A 16 16.64 -8.09 -12.30
N VAL A 17 16.69 -8.66 -11.10
CA VAL A 17 15.50 -9.17 -10.39
C VAL A 17 14.53 -8.03 -10.00
N LEU A 18 15.02 -6.80 -9.76
CA LEU A 18 14.17 -5.67 -9.37
C LEU A 18 13.18 -5.26 -10.48
N ALA A 19 13.64 -5.16 -11.74
CA ALA A 19 12.79 -4.80 -12.87
C ALA A 19 11.74 -5.90 -13.15
N ALA A 20 12.16 -7.16 -13.08
CA ALA A 20 11.25 -8.30 -13.19
C ALA A 20 10.19 -8.31 -12.09
N VAL A 21 10.57 -8.06 -10.84
CA VAL A 21 9.63 -8.00 -9.71
C VAL A 21 8.58 -6.89 -9.88
N ARG A 22 8.99 -5.70 -10.32
CA ARG A 22 8.04 -4.57 -10.56
C ARG A 22 7.03 -4.90 -11.66
N THR A 23 7.48 -5.55 -12.74
CA THR A 23 6.59 -5.95 -13.83
C THR A 23 5.64 -7.08 -13.39
N LEU A 24 6.13 -8.07 -12.63
CA LEU A 24 5.29 -9.11 -12.04
C LEU A 24 4.22 -8.54 -11.11
N ASP A 25 4.56 -7.56 -10.26
CA ASP A 25 3.59 -6.85 -9.41
C ASP A 25 2.54 -6.09 -10.22
N ARG A 26 2.95 -5.40 -11.31
CA ARG A 26 2.03 -4.65 -12.19
C ARG A 26 0.98 -5.55 -12.84
N PHE A 27 1.33 -6.79 -13.18
CA PHE A 27 0.42 -7.75 -13.82
C PHE A 27 -0.20 -8.75 -12.83
N GLY A 28 0.05 -8.62 -11.52
CA GLY A 28 -0.51 -9.52 -10.51
C GLY A 28 -0.04 -10.97 -10.62
N ILE A 29 1.15 -11.21 -11.16
CA ILE A 29 1.66 -12.57 -11.41
C ILE A 29 2.10 -13.22 -10.10
N SER A 30 1.79 -14.51 -9.92
CA SER A 30 2.21 -15.28 -8.75
C SER A 30 3.74 -15.43 -8.68
N ASP A 31 4.32 -15.57 -7.48
CA ASP A 31 5.78 -15.74 -7.32
C ASP A 31 6.31 -16.97 -8.04
N ARG A 32 5.55 -18.08 -8.03
CA ARG A 32 5.94 -19.34 -8.66
C ARG A 32 5.90 -19.22 -10.19
N THR A 33 4.86 -18.58 -10.74
CA THR A 33 4.76 -18.30 -12.18
C THR A 33 5.86 -17.33 -12.63
N GLY A 34 6.09 -16.26 -11.85
CA GLY A 34 7.13 -15.28 -12.13
C GLY A 34 8.52 -15.89 -12.11
N ALA A 35 8.82 -16.78 -11.16
CA ALA A 35 10.07 -17.52 -11.09
C ALA A 35 10.31 -18.39 -12.35
N ALA A 36 9.28 -19.08 -12.84
CA ALA A 36 9.38 -19.88 -14.05
C ALA A 36 9.63 -19.02 -15.30
N ILE A 37 8.89 -17.92 -15.47
CA ILE A 37 9.05 -17.00 -16.61
C ILE A 37 10.45 -16.38 -16.61
N VAL A 38 10.90 -15.87 -15.46
CA VAL A 38 12.22 -15.23 -15.35
C VAL A 38 13.34 -16.26 -15.55
N SER A 39 13.20 -17.47 -15.01
CA SER A 39 14.19 -18.53 -15.22
C SER A 39 14.27 -18.98 -16.68
N ALA A 40 13.15 -19.13 -17.38
CA ALA A 40 13.13 -19.46 -18.80
C ALA A 40 13.80 -18.35 -19.64
N ALA A 41 13.42 -17.08 -19.40
CA ALA A 41 14.04 -15.96 -20.10
C ALA A 41 15.57 -15.85 -19.84
N LEU A 42 16.02 -16.19 -18.63
CA LEU A 42 17.45 -16.20 -18.30
C LEU A 42 18.19 -17.41 -18.92
N GLN A 43 17.52 -18.53 -19.16
CA GLN A 43 18.05 -19.65 -19.94
C GLN A 43 18.18 -19.28 -21.41
N ASP A 44 17.15 -18.66 -22.01
CA ASP A 44 17.17 -18.23 -23.42
C ASP A 44 18.30 -17.23 -23.72
N VAL A 45 18.61 -16.35 -22.78
CA VAL A 45 19.68 -15.35 -22.90
C VAL A 45 21.07 -15.93 -22.52
N GLY A 46 21.15 -17.21 -22.16
CA GLY A 46 22.39 -17.92 -21.85
C GLY A 46 23.03 -17.54 -20.50
N ILE A 47 22.27 -16.92 -19.59
CA ILE A 47 22.74 -16.55 -18.24
C ILE A 47 22.65 -17.75 -17.30
N ILE A 48 21.59 -18.57 -17.46
CA ILE A 48 21.45 -19.85 -16.78
C ILE A 48 21.83 -20.95 -17.76
N SER A 49 22.71 -21.85 -17.32
CA SER A 49 23.03 -23.09 -18.00
C SER A 49 22.80 -24.25 -17.04
N GLU A 50 22.58 -25.46 -17.55
CA GLU A 50 22.41 -26.68 -16.74
C GLU A 50 23.55 -26.89 -15.73
N ASN A 51 24.76 -26.44 -16.07
CA ASN A 51 25.94 -26.56 -15.21
C ASN A 51 26.07 -25.42 -14.17
N HIS A 52 25.22 -24.39 -14.19
CA HIS A 52 25.37 -23.20 -13.34
C HIS A 52 24.06 -22.81 -12.63
N VAL A 53 23.71 -23.61 -11.62
CA VAL A 53 22.44 -23.54 -10.87
C VAL A 53 22.31 -22.27 -10.00
N LEU A 54 23.40 -21.56 -9.74
CA LEU A 54 23.42 -20.40 -8.83
C LEU A 54 22.50 -19.24 -9.29
N TYR A 55 22.31 -19.10 -10.61
CA TYR A 55 21.51 -18.03 -11.21
C TYR A 55 20.04 -18.40 -11.46
N VAL A 56 19.62 -19.62 -11.13
CA VAL A 56 18.22 -20.03 -11.23
C VAL A 56 17.36 -19.15 -10.32
N VAL A 57 16.26 -18.63 -10.87
CA VAL A 57 15.33 -17.78 -10.12
C VAL A 57 14.23 -18.65 -9.56
N ASP A 58 14.31 -18.92 -8.25
CA ASP A 58 13.27 -19.62 -7.51
C ASP A 58 12.19 -18.64 -6.98
N ARG A 59 11.11 -19.22 -6.45
CA ARG A 59 10.01 -18.48 -5.82
C ARG A 59 10.50 -17.54 -4.70
N TYR A 60 11.42 -18.00 -3.87
CA TYR A 60 11.91 -17.27 -2.70
C TYR A 60 12.78 -16.06 -3.11
N LYS A 61 13.50 -16.14 -4.22
CA LYS A 61 14.22 -15.01 -4.82
C LYS A 61 13.26 -13.92 -5.32
N ILE A 62 12.14 -14.30 -5.93
CA ILE A 62 11.08 -13.36 -6.34
C ILE A 62 10.41 -12.73 -5.12
N GLU A 63 10.02 -13.54 -4.14
CA GLU A 63 9.40 -13.08 -2.89
C GLU A 63 10.31 -12.11 -2.14
N ARG A 64 11.60 -12.45 -1.98
CA ARG A 64 12.60 -11.57 -1.37
C ARG A 64 12.77 -10.28 -2.16
N GLY A 65 12.76 -10.35 -3.49
CA GLY A 65 12.80 -9.18 -4.37
C GLY A 65 11.59 -8.27 -4.17
N ARG A 66 10.38 -8.84 -4.07
CA ARG A 66 9.12 -8.14 -3.78
C ARG A 66 9.16 -7.45 -2.43
N THR A 67 9.53 -8.17 -1.38
CA THR A 67 9.63 -7.62 -0.02
C THR A 67 10.59 -6.44 0.00
N LYS A 68 11.79 -6.58 -0.59
CA LYS A 68 12.75 -5.46 -0.68
C LYS A 68 12.20 -4.27 -1.48
N THR A 69 11.55 -4.53 -2.61
CA THR A 69 11.00 -3.46 -3.45
C THR A 69 9.91 -2.70 -2.70
N ARG A 70 9.00 -3.42 -2.04
CA ARG A 70 7.91 -2.85 -1.27
C ARG A 70 8.40 -2.12 -0.04
N THR A 71 9.40 -2.64 0.68
CA THR A 71 9.98 -1.91 1.83
C THR A 71 10.74 -0.67 1.39
N THR A 72 11.47 -0.69 0.26
CA THR A 72 12.08 0.51 -0.30
C THR A 72 11.02 1.54 -0.70
N VAL A 73 9.98 1.14 -1.42
CA VAL A 73 8.86 2.03 -1.78
C VAL A 73 8.20 2.59 -0.52
N LEU A 74 7.86 1.74 0.45
CA LEU A 74 7.28 2.16 1.73
C LEU A 74 8.19 3.13 2.47
N SER A 75 9.50 2.88 2.50
CA SER A 75 10.46 3.78 3.16
C SER A 75 10.64 5.11 2.44
N GLN A 76 10.50 5.13 1.10
CA GLN A 76 10.53 6.38 0.32
C GLN A 76 9.24 7.16 0.55
N VAL A 77 8.09 6.49 0.48
CA VAL A 77 6.79 7.03 0.87
C VAL A 77 6.87 7.62 2.27
N ILE A 78 7.32 6.87 3.27
CA ILE A 78 7.45 7.33 4.67
C ILE A 78 8.46 8.49 4.83
N LYS A 79 9.44 8.67 3.93
CA LYS A 79 10.34 9.83 3.96
C LYS A 79 9.75 11.06 3.28
N ASP A 80 8.88 10.83 2.29
CA ASP A 80 8.18 11.89 1.54
C ASP A 80 6.96 12.41 2.33
N TYR A 81 6.44 11.61 3.26
CA TYR A 81 5.49 12.05 4.28
C TYR A 81 6.26 12.46 5.54
N ASP A 82 6.15 13.73 5.92
CA ASP A 82 6.61 14.21 7.22
C ASP A 82 6.00 13.36 8.36
N GLN A 83 6.51 13.45 9.59
CA GLN A 83 6.05 12.70 10.78
C GLN A 83 4.55 12.86 11.11
N ASP A 84 3.82 13.67 10.35
CA ASP A 84 2.39 13.87 10.36
C ASP A 84 1.62 12.76 9.60
N LEU A 85 1.78 11.51 10.01
CA LEU A 85 0.89 10.43 9.55
C LEU A 85 -0.54 10.68 10.07
N PHE A 86 -1.36 11.45 9.36
CA PHE A 86 -2.75 11.69 9.70
C PHE A 86 -3.61 10.44 9.47
N GLY A 87 -3.62 9.53 10.44
CA GLY A 87 -4.60 8.46 10.51
C GLY A 87 -5.89 8.97 11.17
N LEU A 88 -6.96 9.17 10.40
CA LEU A 88 -8.27 9.55 10.96
C LEU A 88 -9.00 8.30 11.47
N TYR A 89 -9.11 8.18 12.80
CA TYR A 89 -9.88 7.11 13.42
C TYR A 89 -11.33 7.55 13.66
N LEU A 90 -12.27 6.95 12.93
CA LEU A 90 -13.70 7.23 13.08
C LEU A 90 -14.30 6.32 14.16
N VAL A 91 -14.53 6.86 15.35
CA VAL A 91 -15.33 6.17 16.37
C VAL A 91 -16.80 6.35 16.00
N GLY A 92 -17.35 5.44 15.19
CA GLY A 92 -18.76 5.47 14.79
C GLY A 92 -19.68 5.16 15.98
N ARG A 93 -20.08 6.19 16.72
CA ARG A 93 -21.03 6.06 17.83
C ARG A 93 -22.40 6.53 17.36
N LYS A 94 -23.42 5.70 17.57
CA LYS A 94 -24.80 5.97 17.15
C LYS A 94 -25.67 6.16 18.38
N ASP A 95 -25.85 7.41 18.79
CA ASP A 95 -26.61 7.76 19.98
C ASP A 95 -28.10 7.95 19.62
N ARG A 96 -28.99 7.40 20.47
CA ARG A 96 -30.44 7.45 20.27
C ARG A 96 -31.04 8.34 21.34
N THR A 97 -31.62 9.46 20.91
CA THR A 97 -32.26 10.43 21.80
C THR A 97 -33.77 10.39 21.61
N LEU A 98 -34.51 10.27 22.72
CA LEU A 98 -35.97 10.39 22.69
C LEU A 98 -36.35 11.87 22.71
N SER A 99 -37.07 12.31 21.68
CA SER A 99 -37.65 13.65 21.57
C SER A 99 -39.17 13.58 21.55
N MET A 100 -39.83 14.61 22.06
CA MET A 100 -41.28 14.79 21.97
C MET A 100 -41.55 15.84 20.90
N GLU A 101 -42.17 15.43 19.80
CA GLU A 101 -42.58 16.33 18.72
C GLU A 101 -44.07 16.07 18.48
N ASP A 102 -44.89 17.12 18.58
CA ASP A 102 -46.34 17.05 18.34
C ASP A 102 -47.07 15.98 19.17
N ASN A 103 -46.72 15.92 20.47
CA ASN A 103 -47.25 14.96 21.44
C ASN A 103 -47.00 13.47 21.10
N ARG A 104 -46.14 13.19 20.10
CA ARG A 104 -45.68 11.85 19.74
C ARG A 104 -44.20 11.69 20.11
N ARG A 105 -43.85 10.49 20.59
CA ARG A 105 -42.43 10.14 20.85
C ARG A 105 -41.74 9.89 19.52
N LYS A 106 -40.64 10.59 19.28
CA LYS A 106 -39.77 10.40 18.12
C LYS A 106 -38.37 10.06 18.59
N VAL A 107 -37.83 8.95 18.10
CA VAL A 107 -36.43 8.59 18.31
C VAL A 107 -35.61 9.31 17.26
N ILE A 108 -34.75 10.22 17.68
CA ILE A 108 -33.71 10.82 16.85
C ILE A 108 -32.47 9.97 17.00
N ILE A 109 -31.82 9.64 15.89
CA ILE A 109 -30.59 8.88 15.91
C ILE A 109 -29.50 9.75 15.30
N GLU A 110 -28.49 10.08 16.10
CA GLU A 110 -27.35 10.89 15.68
C GLU A 110 -26.11 10.01 15.60
N GLU A 111 -25.27 10.27 14.61
CA GLU A 111 -23.98 9.61 14.45
C GLU A 111 -22.88 10.61 14.80
N HIS A 112 -22.07 10.26 15.79
CA HIS A 112 -20.92 11.03 16.22
C HIS A 112 -19.66 10.37 15.69
N ILE A 113 -18.81 11.17 15.06
CA ILE A 113 -17.55 10.75 14.47
C ILE A 113 -16.45 11.60 15.11
N SER A 114 -15.65 10.99 15.97
CA SER A 114 -14.43 11.63 16.47
C SER A 114 -13.35 11.59 15.40
N LEU A 115 -12.56 12.65 15.31
CA LEU A 115 -11.37 12.74 14.48
C LEU A 115 -10.15 12.78 15.40
N VAL A 116 -9.24 11.86 15.16
CA VAL A 116 -8.06 11.64 16.01
C VAL A 116 -6.82 11.61 15.10
N LYS A 117 -5.69 12.15 15.58
CA LYS A 117 -4.39 12.14 14.89
C LYS A 117 -3.50 11.03 15.47
N GLU A 118 -2.73 10.38 14.61
CA GLU A 118 -1.65 9.47 15.00
C GLU A 118 -0.27 10.05 14.61
N PRO A 119 0.82 9.61 15.26
CA PRO A 119 0.85 8.73 16.43
C PRO A 119 0.43 9.45 17.73
N GLY A 120 -0.24 8.74 18.64
CA GLY A 120 -0.57 9.24 20.00
C GLY A 120 -2.05 9.48 20.26
N SER A 121 -2.91 9.12 19.31
CA SER A 121 -4.37 9.25 19.40
C SER A 121 -4.83 10.64 19.88
N GLU A 122 -4.24 11.72 19.37
CA GLU A 122 -4.56 13.08 19.75
C GLU A 122 -5.93 13.50 19.22
N TYR A 123 -6.82 14.00 20.08
CA TYR A 123 -8.15 14.43 19.69
C TYR A 123 -8.11 15.74 18.87
N ILE A 124 -8.53 15.68 17.60
CA ILE A 124 -8.55 16.83 16.68
C ILE A 124 -9.90 17.57 16.75
N GLY A 125 -10.99 16.81 16.91
CA GLY A 125 -12.36 17.30 16.90
C GLY A 125 -13.38 16.19 16.73
N HIS A 126 -14.65 16.55 16.56
CA HIS A 126 -15.72 15.61 16.24
C HIS A 126 -16.73 16.24 15.28
N VAL A 127 -17.48 15.38 14.60
CA VAL A 127 -18.62 15.74 13.76
C VAL A 127 -19.84 14.98 14.24
N SER A 128 -20.95 15.69 14.45
CA SER A 128 -22.26 15.11 14.73
C SER A 128 -23.14 15.24 13.49
N VAL A 129 -23.63 14.13 12.95
CA VAL A 129 -24.54 14.13 11.80
C VAL A 129 -25.85 13.44 12.14
N ASN A 130 -26.96 14.08 11.77
CA ASN A 130 -28.31 13.52 11.95
C ASN A 130 -28.58 12.29 11.06
N PHE A 131 -27.75 12.09 10.02
CA PHE A 131 -27.88 11.00 9.07
C PHE A 131 -26.50 10.50 8.63
N GLY A 132 -26.25 9.20 8.83
CA GLY A 132 -25.02 8.49 8.42
C GLY A 132 -24.87 8.27 6.91
N ARG A 133 -25.16 9.27 6.08
CA ARG A 133 -24.90 9.16 4.63
C ARG A 133 -23.44 9.49 4.37
N ALA A 134 -22.75 8.62 3.63
CA ALA A 134 -21.34 8.78 3.30
C ALA A 134 -21.01 10.17 2.70
N GLN A 135 -21.90 10.72 1.87
CA GLN A 135 -21.73 12.06 1.29
C GLN A 135 -21.77 13.17 2.33
N ILE A 136 -22.69 13.09 3.31
CA ILE A 136 -22.82 14.10 4.38
C ILE A 136 -21.60 14.01 5.30
N ILE A 137 -21.20 12.79 5.67
CA ILE A 137 -20.01 12.54 6.49
C ILE A 137 -18.76 13.08 5.79
N GLY A 138 -18.55 12.74 4.52
CA GLY A 138 -17.40 13.18 3.73
C GLY A 138 -17.32 14.71 3.60
N ASN A 139 -18.44 15.37 3.34
CA ASN A 139 -18.48 16.84 3.24
C ASN A 139 -18.15 17.51 4.58
N ASN A 140 -18.67 16.98 5.70
CA ASN A 140 -18.38 17.54 7.03
C ASN A 140 -16.90 17.34 7.42
N ILE A 141 -16.35 16.15 7.16
CA ILE A 141 -14.92 15.88 7.37
C ILE A 141 -14.09 16.86 6.52
N TYR A 142 -14.39 17.02 5.23
CA TYR A 142 -13.69 17.96 4.36
C TYR A 142 -13.75 19.41 4.89
N SER A 143 -14.93 19.89 5.30
CA SER A 143 -15.05 21.24 5.87
C SER A 143 -14.26 21.43 7.16
N SER A 144 -14.11 20.39 7.98
CA SER A 144 -13.37 20.46 9.25
C SER A 144 -11.86 20.65 9.08
N PHE A 145 -11.32 20.26 7.91
CA PHE A 145 -9.91 20.44 7.57
C PHE A 145 -9.64 21.68 6.72
N VAL A 146 -10.61 22.14 5.93
CA VAL A 146 -10.42 23.24 4.97
C VAL A 146 -10.73 24.62 5.55
N MET A 147 -11.62 24.72 6.54
CA MET A 147 -11.95 25.99 7.19
C MET A 147 -11.13 26.29 8.45
N ARG A 148 -9.99 25.60 8.65
CA ARG A 148 -9.11 25.76 9.81
C ARG A 148 -7.79 26.42 9.44
#